data_AF-A0A2E5LJF8-F1
#
_entry.id   AF-A0A2E5LJF8-F1
#
_cell.length_a   1.000
_cell.length_b   1.000
_cell.length_c   1.000
_cell.angle_alpha   90.00
_cell.angle_beta   90.00
_cell.angle_gamma   90.00
#
_symmetry.space_group_name_H-M   'P 1'
#
loop_
_entity.id
_entity.type
_entity.pdbx_description
1 polymer ?
#
loop_
_entity_poly.entity_id
_entity_poly.type
_entity_poly.pdbx_seq_one_letter_code
_entity_poly.pdbx_strand_id
1 'polypeptide(L)'
;MKLSRSILSILLIATFLVLDTTEVDATENNSHEKYIGSEKNNVPHGKGTMTWPDGRKYSGEWKNGKRHGYGTYHWPGGEVYRGQWQNNLWHGQGTYSKPNGTIMTGKWQEGSFWNVISIGPDNERLEWKDGIPTNADELCPCKP
;
A
#
# COMPACT_ATOMS: atom_id res chain seq x y z
N MET A 1 66.00 -1.80 48.38
CA MET A 1 64.69 -2.38 48.77
C MET A 1 63.93 -2.68 47.47
N LYS A 2 63.73 -3.97 47.14
CA LYS A 2 62.88 -4.61 46.08
C LYS A 2 63.05 -4.11 44.62
N LEU A 3 63.76 -4.84 43.74
CA LEU A 3 63.29 -5.84 42.75
C LEU A 3 62.18 -5.33 41.79
N SER A 4 62.11 -5.57 40.47
CA SER A 4 62.99 -5.92 39.33
C SER A 4 62.08 -6.14 38.09
N ARG A 5 62.64 -6.12 36.85
CA ARG A 5 62.10 -6.61 35.54
C ARG A 5 61.14 -5.65 34.82
N SER A 6 61.21 -5.33 33.52
CA SER A 6 62.07 -5.64 32.36
C SER A 6 61.68 -4.62 31.27
N ILE A 7 62.61 -3.87 30.65
CA ILE A 7 63.19 -4.10 29.31
C ILE A 7 62.21 -4.62 28.24
N LEU A 8 62.26 -3.95 27.08
CA LEU A 8 62.04 -4.44 25.71
C LEU A 8 60.71 -4.01 25.03
N SER A 9 60.88 -3.11 24.05
CA SER A 9 60.23 -3.12 22.72
C SER A 9 58.70 -3.03 22.69
N ILE A 10 58.10 -2.05 22.03
CA ILE A 10 58.06 -2.00 20.57
C ILE A 10 57.70 -0.56 20.15
N LEU A 11 58.60 0.05 19.39
CA LEU A 11 58.33 1.16 18.46
C LEU A 11 57.31 0.70 17.40
N LEU A 12 56.52 1.64 16.87
CA LEU A 12 55.59 1.54 15.73
C LEU A 12 54.18 0.98 16.03
N ILE A 13 53.23 1.50 15.25
CA ILE A 13 51.78 1.23 15.21
C ILE A 13 51.03 2.09 16.26
N ALA A 14 50.41 3.22 15.92
CA ALA A 14 50.05 3.72 14.62
C ALA A 14 49.78 5.22 14.68
N THR A 15 50.25 5.92 13.66
CA THR A 15 49.40 6.83 12.87
C THR A 15 48.07 6.13 12.58
N PHE A 16 47.15 6.12 13.53
CA PHE A 16 45.78 5.71 13.24
C PHE A 16 45.03 6.99 12.93
N LEU A 17 44.86 7.18 11.63
CA LEU A 17 43.92 8.09 11.01
C LEU A 17 42.70 8.27 11.92
N VAL A 18 42.31 9.52 12.17
CA VAL A 18 40.92 9.82 12.52
C VAL A 18 40.11 9.53 11.24
N LEU A 19 39.88 8.25 10.98
CA LEU A 19 38.90 7.71 10.07
C LEU A 19 38.06 6.80 10.96
N ASP A 20 37.05 7.40 11.58
CA ASP A 20 35.78 6.76 11.95
C ASP A 20 35.09 7.63 12.98
N THR A 21 34.59 8.77 12.53
CA THR A 21 33.19 9.05 12.77
C THR A 21 32.65 9.51 11.44
N THR A 22 32.23 8.55 10.61
CA THR A 22 31.08 8.84 9.77
C THR A 22 30.00 9.29 10.74
N GLU A 23 29.80 10.60 10.82
CA GLU A 23 28.51 11.12 11.23
C GLU A 23 27.56 10.53 10.20
N VAL A 24 26.97 9.39 10.54
CA VAL A 24 25.73 8.94 9.93
C VAL A 24 24.74 10.03 10.32
N ASP A 25 24.72 11.08 9.50
CA ASP A 25 23.74 12.14 9.55
C ASP A 25 22.40 11.44 9.66
N ALA A 26 21.75 11.60 10.81
CA ALA A 26 20.42 11.09 11.08
C ALA A 26 19.41 11.94 10.27
N THR A 27 19.54 11.89 8.95
CA THR A 27 18.59 12.38 7.97
C THR A 27 18.43 11.34 6.86
N GLU A 28 18.47 10.05 7.18
CA GLU A 28 17.71 9.10 6.35
C GLU A 28 16.24 9.31 6.71
N ASN A 29 15.69 10.38 6.14
CA ASN A 29 14.27 10.64 6.15
C ASN A 29 13.58 9.33 5.77
N ASN A 30 12.58 8.95 6.56
CA ASN A 30 11.76 7.76 6.39
C ASN A 30 10.86 7.90 5.13
N SER A 31 11.46 8.25 4.00
CA SER A 31 10.89 8.65 2.71
C SER A 31 10.90 7.51 1.69
N HIS A 32 11.32 6.31 2.10
CA HIS A 32 11.29 5.14 1.25
C HIS A 32 9.99 4.38 1.47
N GLU A 33 9.45 3.83 0.38
CA GLU A 33 8.32 2.91 0.46
C GLU A 33 8.73 1.66 1.24
N LYS A 34 7.85 1.21 2.14
CA LYS A 34 8.12 0.07 3.00
C LYS A 34 7.31 -1.13 2.53
N TYR A 35 8.00 -2.16 2.07
CA TYR A 35 7.40 -3.44 1.75
C TYR A 35 7.63 -4.46 2.87
N ILE A 36 6.59 -5.21 3.21
CA ILE A 36 6.65 -6.38 4.10
C ILE A 36 5.87 -7.51 3.44
N GLY A 37 6.55 -8.56 3.00
CA GLY A 37 5.91 -9.69 2.35
C GLY A 37 6.90 -10.62 1.69
N SER A 38 6.37 -11.54 0.87
CA SER A 38 7.19 -12.44 0.09
C SER A 38 7.84 -11.71 -1.10
N GLU A 39 9.04 -12.16 -1.46
CA GLU A 39 9.83 -11.60 -2.56
C GLU A 39 10.36 -12.72 -3.46
N LYS A 40 10.56 -12.39 -4.73
CA LYS A 40 11.22 -13.27 -5.71
C LYS A 40 12.09 -12.42 -6.61
N ASN A 41 13.38 -12.74 -6.73
CA ASN A 41 14.35 -11.96 -7.52
C ASN A 41 14.40 -10.48 -7.11
N ASN A 42 14.42 -10.20 -5.80
CA ASN A 42 14.45 -8.85 -5.22
C ASN A 42 13.26 -7.96 -5.61
N VAL A 43 12.14 -8.56 -6.02
CA VAL A 43 10.88 -7.83 -6.27
C VAL A 43 9.72 -8.47 -5.49
N PRO A 44 8.71 -7.67 -5.08
CA PRO A 44 7.50 -8.18 -4.45
C PRO A 44 6.83 -9.31 -5.24
N HIS A 45 6.50 -10.41 -4.55
CA HIS A 45 5.85 -11.57 -5.13
C HIS A 45 5.03 -12.32 -4.07
N GLY A 46 3.88 -12.92 -4.44
CA GLY A 46 3.02 -13.58 -3.46
C GLY A 46 2.27 -12.58 -2.60
N LYS A 47 2.08 -12.84 -1.30
CA LYS A 47 1.34 -11.91 -0.42
C LYS A 47 2.27 -10.90 0.22
N GLY A 48 1.84 -9.64 0.27
CA GLY A 48 2.62 -8.58 0.90
C GLY A 48 1.88 -7.27 1.08
N THR A 49 2.44 -6.42 1.93
CA THR A 49 1.95 -5.08 2.23
C THR A 49 2.99 -4.04 1.81
N MET A 50 2.59 -3.07 1.00
CA MET A 50 3.38 -1.88 0.68
C MET A 50 2.77 -0.67 1.38
N THR A 51 3.59 0.13 2.04
CA THR A 51 3.21 1.40 2.67
C THR A 51 4.06 2.51 2.07
N TRP A 52 3.42 3.57 1.60
CA TRP A 52 4.10 4.73 1.06
C TRP A 52 4.23 5.84 2.10
N PRO A 53 5.25 6.71 2.01
CA PRO A 53 5.42 7.84 2.94
C PRO A 53 4.24 8.82 2.96
N ASP A 54 3.50 8.91 1.85
CA ASP A 54 2.29 9.73 1.72
C ASP A 54 1.05 9.12 2.39
N GLY A 55 1.21 8.00 3.11
CA GLY A 55 0.13 7.33 3.84
C GLY A 55 -0.71 6.36 3.01
N ARG A 56 -0.44 6.22 1.70
CA ARG A 56 -1.07 5.16 0.91
C ARG A 56 -0.63 3.80 1.42
N LYS A 57 -1.51 2.79 1.31
CA LYS A 57 -1.20 1.42 1.72
C LYS A 57 -1.86 0.40 0.81
N TYR A 58 -1.10 -0.58 0.33
CA TYR A 58 -1.62 -1.74 -0.38
C TYR A 58 -1.34 -3.00 0.41
N SER A 59 -2.33 -3.87 0.56
CA SER A 59 -2.18 -5.22 1.11
C SER A 59 -2.87 -6.20 0.18
N GLY A 60 -2.11 -7.12 -0.41
CA GLY A 60 -2.67 -8.06 -1.37
C GLY A 60 -1.61 -8.94 -2.03
N GLU A 61 -1.98 -9.47 -3.19
CA GLU A 61 -1.10 -10.30 -3.99
C GLU A 61 -0.20 -9.47 -4.91
N TRP A 62 1.00 -9.98 -5.14
CA TRP A 62 2.05 -9.38 -5.93
C TRP A 62 2.58 -10.40 -6.93
N LYS A 63 2.90 -9.91 -8.13
CA LYS A 63 3.53 -10.72 -9.18
C LYS A 63 4.54 -9.84 -9.91
N ASN A 64 5.81 -10.18 -9.79
CA ASN A 64 6.93 -9.51 -10.45
C ASN A 64 6.96 -8.00 -10.16
N GLY A 65 6.85 -7.64 -8.88
CA GLY A 65 6.84 -6.24 -8.43
C GLY A 65 5.56 -5.46 -8.73
N LYS A 66 4.53 -6.10 -9.30
CA LYS A 66 3.24 -5.46 -9.60
C LYS A 66 2.14 -6.04 -8.72
N ARG A 67 1.21 -5.19 -8.29
CA ARG A 67 -0.04 -5.61 -7.64
C ARG A 67 -0.83 -6.49 -8.61
N HIS A 68 -1.27 -7.62 -8.11
CA HIS A 68 -1.95 -8.66 -8.88
C HIS A 68 -2.98 -9.38 -7.99
N GLY A 69 -3.80 -10.28 -8.53
CA GLY A 69 -4.71 -11.10 -7.73
C GLY A 69 -5.70 -10.27 -6.93
N TYR A 70 -6.05 -10.67 -5.71
CA TYR A 70 -6.92 -9.90 -4.84
C TYR A 70 -6.11 -8.98 -3.91
N GLY A 71 -6.58 -7.76 -3.69
CA GLY A 71 -5.90 -6.83 -2.79
C GLY A 71 -6.76 -5.64 -2.36
N THR A 72 -6.33 -5.02 -1.26
CA THR A 72 -6.92 -3.82 -0.69
C THR A 72 -5.95 -2.66 -0.79
N TYR A 73 -6.41 -1.52 -1.29
CA TYR A 73 -5.67 -0.27 -1.33
C TYR A 73 -6.38 0.79 -0.49
N HIS A 74 -5.62 1.49 0.35
CA HIS A 74 -6.09 2.60 1.17
C HIS A 74 -5.41 3.87 0.68
N TRP A 75 -6.19 4.92 0.48
CA TRP A 75 -5.70 6.27 0.29
C TRP A 75 -5.61 7.00 1.63
N PRO A 76 -4.69 7.97 1.78
CA PRO A 76 -4.58 8.78 2.98
C PRO A 76 -5.86 9.59 3.28
N GLY A 77 -6.66 9.89 2.25
CA GLY A 77 -7.97 10.54 2.39
C GLY A 77 -9.05 9.64 3.00
N GLY A 78 -8.75 8.37 3.29
CA GLY A 78 -9.66 7.39 3.88
C GLY A 78 -10.50 6.63 2.85
N GLU A 79 -10.30 6.87 1.56
CA GLU A 79 -10.86 6.02 0.52
C GLU A 79 -10.22 4.64 0.57
N VAL A 80 -11.00 3.61 0.19
CA VAL A 80 -10.53 2.22 0.17
C VAL A 80 -11.06 1.51 -1.07
N TYR A 81 -10.18 0.76 -1.74
CA TYR A 81 -10.52 -0.15 -2.83
C TYR A 81 -10.20 -1.58 -2.41
N ARG A 82 -11.14 -2.50 -2.60
CA ARG A 82 -11.01 -3.94 -2.36
C ARG A 82 -11.45 -4.68 -3.60
N GLY A 83 -10.55 -5.38 -4.27
CA GLY A 83 -10.91 -6.04 -5.52
C GLY A 83 -9.76 -6.76 -6.19
N GLN A 84 -9.99 -7.16 -7.43
CA GLN A 84 -8.95 -7.80 -8.23
C GLN A 84 -8.01 -6.76 -8.84
N TRP A 85 -6.76 -7.16 -9.03
CA TRP A 85 -5.68 -6.36 -9.56
C TRP A 85 -5.00 -7.13 -10.68
N GLN A 86 -4.61 -6.40 -11.72
CA GLN A 86 -3.79 -6.94 -12.79
C GLN A 86 -2.77 -5.89 -13.22
N ASN A 87 -1.49 -6.19 -13.01
CA ASN A 87 -0.38 -5.34 -13.45
C ASN A 87 -0.48 -3.90 -12.92
N ASN A 88 -0.74 -3.73 -11.62
CA ASN A 88 -0.96 -2.44 -10.95
C ASN A 88 -2.28 -1.72 -11.24
N LEU A 89 -3.15 -2.29 -12.08
CA LEU A 89 -4.47 -1.72 -12.39
C LEU A 89 -5.56 -2.48 -11.65
N TRP A 90 -6.64 -1.79 -11.32
CA TRP A 90 -7.87 -2.44 -10.84
C TRP A 90 -8.46 -3.26 -11.98
N HIS A 91 -8.92 -4.46 -11.63
CA HIS A 91 -9.44 -5.42 -12.59
C HIS A 91 -10.60 -6.21 -12.00
N GLY A 92 -11.37 -6.86 -12.86
CA GLY A 92 -12.48 -7.74 -12.53
C GLY A 92 -13.40 -7.16 -11.45
N GLN A 93 -13.82 -7.95 -10.48
CA GLN A 93 -14.74 -7.45 -9.45
C GLN A 93 -14.01 -6.65 -8.38
N GLY A 94 -14.55 -5.49 -8.03
CA GLY A 94 -14.00 -4.65 -6.97
C GLY A 94 -15.01 -3.68 -6.38
N THR A 95 -14.74 -3.29 -5.14
CA THR A 95 -15.52 -2.33 -4.36
C THR A 95 -14.63 -1.17 -3.98
N TYR A 96 -15.02 0.03 -4.37
CA TYR A 96 -14.42 1.28 -3.94
C TYR A 96 -15.33 1.96 -2.91
N SER A 97 -14.75 2.57 -1.89
CA SER A 97 -15.50 3.23 -0.82
C SER A 97 -14.83 4.54 -0.42
N LYS A 98 -15.64 5.51 -0.02
CA LYS A 98 -15.22 6.85 0.44
C LYS A 98 -15.55 7.03 1.93
N PRO A 99 -14.87 7.94 2.64
CA PRO A 99 -15.14 8.23 4.06
C PRO A 99 -16.58 8.68 4.36
N ASN A 100 -17.25 9.30 3.39
CA ASN A 100 -18.65 9.75 3.49
C ASN A 100 -19.67 8.59 3.39
N GLY A 101 -19.23 7.34 3.49
CA GLY A 101 -20.09 6.15 3.39
C GLY A 101 -20.42 5.73 1.95
N THR A 102 -20.03 6.50 0.92
CA THR A 102 -20.30 6.11 -0.47
C THR A 102 -19.54 4.85 -0.84
N ILE A 103 -20.26 3.79 -1.25
CA ILE A 103 -19.69 2.54 -1.76
C ILE A 103 -20.02 2.42 -3.25
N MET A 104 -19.08 1.92 -4.06
CA MET A 104 -19.26 1.61 -5.48
C MET A 104 -18.70 0.21 -5.74
N THR A 105 -19.58 -0.75 -6.03
CA THR A 105 -19.19 -2.12 -6.40
C THR A 105 -19.47 -2.35 -7.86
N GLY A 106 -18.52 -2.98 -8.56
CA GLY A 106 -18.66 -3.21 -9.98
C GLY A 106 -17.54 -4.02 -10.61
N LYS A 107 -17.58 -4.11 -11.93
CA LYS A 107 -16.52 -4.69 -12.74
C LYS A 107 -15.57 -3.61 -13.24
N TRP A 108 -14.28 -3.86 -13.14
CA TRP A 108 -13.17 -3.04 -13.59
C TRP A 108 -12.45 -3.74 -14.74
N GLN A 109 -12.07 -3.00 -15.77
CA GLN A 109 -11.19 -3.49 -16.83
C GLN A 109 -10.16 -2.41 -17.14
N GLU A 110 -8.88 -2.80 -17.15
CA GLU A 110 -7.76 -1.91 -17.45
C GLU A 110 -7.75 -0.61 -16.62
N GLY A 111 -8.15 -0.69 -15.35
CA GLY A 111 -8.24 0.46 -14.46
C GLY A 111 -9.47 1.36 -14.68
N SER A 112 -10.34 1.04 -15.62
CA SER A 112 -11.60 1.76 -15.89
C SER A 112 -12.81 1.00 -15.33
N PHE A 113 -13.81 1.74 -14.84
CA PHE A 113 -15.05 1.17 -14.32
C PHE A 113 -15.97 0.77 -15.48
N TRP A 114 -16.27 -0.51 -15.61
CA TRP A 114 -16.98 -1.08 -16.76
C TRP A 114 -18.47 -1.31 -16.50
N ASN A 115 -18.84 -1.77 -15.29
CA ASN A 115 -20.24 -2.03 -14.95
C ASN A 115 -20.49 -1.83 -13.45
N VAL A 116 -21.50 -1.04 -13.12
CA VAL A 116 -21.95 -0.73 -11.75
C VAL A 116 -22.94 -1.81 -11.28
N ILE A 117 -22.63 -2.45 -10.15
CA ILE A 117 -23.51 -3.44 -9.50
C ILE A 117 -24.27 -2.82 -8.32
N SER A 118 -23.67 -1.87 -7.60
CA SER A 118 -24.31 -1.12 -6.50
C SER A 118 -23.58 0.20 -6.20
N ILE A 119 -24.33 1.26 -5.85
CA ILE A 119 -23.80 2.54 -5.38
C ILE A 119 -24.58 3.02 -4.16
N GLY A 120 -23.91 3.57 -3.14
CA GLY A 120 -24.50 4.69 -2.39
C GLY A 120 -23.84 5.07 -1.06
N PRO A 121 -24.07 6.32 -0.59
CA PRO A 121 -23.96 6.75 0.81
C PRO A 121 -25.21 6.38 1.64
N ASP A 122 -26.35 6.23 0.94
CA ASP A 122 -27.66 5.73 1.38
C ASP A 122 -28.09 4.49 0.56
N ASN A 123 -27.19 4.02 -0.31
CA ASN A 123 -27.03 2.65 -0.84
C ASN A 123 -28.24 1.96 -1.51
N GLU A 124 -29.19 2.68 -2.11
CA GLU A 124 -30.24 2.04 -2.92
C GLU A 124 -29.68 1.33 -4.16
N ARG A 125 -29.93 0.02 -4.23
CA ARG A 125 -29.63 -0.82 -5.39
C ARG A 125 -30.70 -0.57 -6.45
N LEU A 126 -30.32 -0.07 -7.63
CA LEU A 126 -31.20 -0.13 -8.79
C LEU A 126 -31.45 -1.61 -9.13
N GLU A 127 -32.68 -2.06 -8.96
CA GLU A 127 -33.10 -3.38 -9.40
C GLU A 127 -33.47 -3.31 -10.88
N TRP A 128 -33.03 -4.32 -11.63
CA TRP A 128 -33.25 -4.42 -13.07
C TRP A 128 -34.13 -5.65 -13.32
N LYS A 129 -35.33 -5.44 -13.87
CA LYS A 129 -36.19 -6.51 -14.37
C LYS A 129 -36.38 -6.32 -15.86
N ASP A 130 -36.05 -7.32 -16.66
CA ASP A 130 -36.17 -7.29 -18.14
C ASP A 130 -35.48 -6.09 -18.83
N GLY A 131 -34.41 -5.55 -18.22
CA GLY A 131 -33.66 -4.42 -18.77
C GLY A 131 -34.22 -3.02 -18.44
N ILE A 132 -35.19 -2.91 -17.53
CA ILE A 132 -35.80 -1.65 -17.08
C ILE A 132 -35.50 -1.42 -15.59
N PRO A 133 -35.11 -0.21 -15.15
CA PRO A 133 -34.91 0.11 -13.73
C PRO A 133 -36.24 0.26 -13.00
N THR A 134 -36.43 -0.42 -11.88
CA THR A 134 -37.75 -0.57 -11.21
C THR A 134 -38.02 0.38 -10.04
N ASN A 135 -37.07 1.24 -9.65
CA ASN A 135 -37.14 2.02 -8.41
C ASN A 135 -36.76 3.51 -8.58
N ALA A 136 -37.11 4.11 -9.72
CA ALA A 136 -36.86 5.54 -9.96
C ALA A 136 -37.82 6.49 -9.23
N ASP A 137 -38.98 6.02 -8.77
CA ASP A 137 -40.06 6.88 -8.26
C ASP A 137 -40.11 7.00 -6.72
N GLU A 138 -39.36 6.20 -5.96
CA GLU A 138 -39.34 6.25 -4.48
C GLU A 138 -38.27 7.20 -3.89
N LEU A 139 -37.36 7.72 -4.73
CA LEU A 139 -36.25 8.60 -4.35
C LEU A 139 -36.62 10.09 -4.25
N CYS A 140 -37.89 10.43 -3.99
CA CYS A 140 -38.36 11.81 -3.90
C CYS A 140 -38.62 12.25 -2.43
N PRO A 141 -37.61 12.71 -1.67
CA PRO A 141 -37.81 13.28 -0.34
C PRO A 141 -38.21 14.76 -0.48
N CYS A 142 -39.33 15.01 -1.14
CA CYS A 142 -39.95 16.33 -1.18
C CYS A 142 -41.47 16.15 -1.13
N LYS A 143 -42.04 15.95 0.07
CA LYS A 143 -43.34 16.50 0.47
C LYS A 143 -43.64 16.27 1.97
N PRO A 144 -44.46 17.18 2.54
CA PRO A 144 -44.23 17.86 3.82
C PRO A 144 -44.48 17.03 5.08
#